data_AF-A0A410PNT6-F1
#
_entry.id   AF-A0A410PNT6-F1
#
_cell.length_a   1.000
_cell.length_b   1.000
_cell.length_c   1.000
_cell.angle_alpha   90.00
_cell.angle_beta   90.00
_cell.angle_gamma   90.00
#
_symmetry.space_group_name_H-M   'P 1'
#
loop_
_entity.id
_entity.type
_entity.pdbx_description
1 polymer ?
#
loop_
_entity_poly.entity_id
_entity_poly.type
_entity_poly.pdbx_seq_one_letter_code
_entity_poly.pdbx_strand_id
1 'polypeptide(L)' 'MTLDESKNENDIVSESDGIKVVYEPELEDYLNGAVINYSDRWFNKGFIIEASNLSSC' A
#
# COMPACT_ATOMS: atom_id res chain seq x y z
N MET A 1 -4.39 5.16 4.44
CA MET A 1 -5.07 4.18 3.56
C MET A 1 -6.56 4.31 3.78
N THR A 2 -7.32 4.59 2.73
CA THR A 2 -8.78 4.72 2.75
C THR A 2 -9.34 3.80 1.66
N LEU A 3 -10.48 3.17 1.94
CA LEU A 3 -11.28 2.49 0.92
C LEU A 3 -12.06 3.56 0.17
N ASP A 4 -11.60 3.88 -1.04
CA ASP A 4 -12.27 4.83 -1.92
C ASP A 4 -12.60 4.13 -3.25
N GLU A 5 -13.82 4.34 -3.73
CA GLU A 5 -14.26 3.87 -5.04
C GLU A 5 -13.83 4.84 -6.16
N SER A 6 -13.47 6.07 -5.79
CA SER A 6 -12.99 7.07 -6.73
C SER A 6 -11.50 6.85 -7.02
N LYS A 7 -11.20 6.62 -8.30
CA LYS A 7 -9.84 6.68 -8.85
C LYS A 7 -9.65 8.04 -9.47
N ASN A 8 -8.59 8.75 -9.14
CA ASN A 8 -8.18 9.89 -9.96
C ASN A 8 -7.57 9.35 -11.26
N GLU A 9 -7.73 10.09 -12.36
CA GLU A 9 -7.29 9.64 -13.70
C GLU A 9 -5.77 9.38 -13.79
N ASN A 10 -4.99 9.92 -12.86
CA ASN A 10 -3.53 9.80 -12.82
C ASN A 10 -3.02 8.78 -11.80
N ASP A 11 -3.91 8.09 -11.07
CA ASP A 11 -3.48 7.12 -10.07
C ASP A 11 -2.99 5.83 -10.73
N ILE A 12 -1.90 5.28 -10.20
CA ILE A 12 -1.37 3.99 -10.62
C ILE A 12 -2.16 2.89 -9.91
N VAL A 13 -2.61 1.91 -10.68
CA VAL A 13 -3.36 0.75 -10.18
C VAL A 13 -2.46 -0.48 -10.25
N SER A 14 -2.13 -1.04 -9.08
CA SER A 14 -1.43 -2.32 -8.96
C SER A 14 -2.38 -3.39 -8.44
N GLU A 15 -2.43 -4.54 -9.12
CA GLU A 15 -3.28 -5.66 -8.72
C GLU A 15 -2.40 -6.82 -8.23
N SER A 16 -2.66 -7.28 -7.01
CA SER A 16 -1.96 -8.43 -6.40
C SER A 16 -2.95 -9.26 -5.60
N ASP A 17 -2.94 -10.57 -5.79
CA ASP A 17 -3.79 -11.55 -5.08
C ASP A 17 -5.29 -11.18 -5.02
N GLY A 18 -5.81 -10.56 -6.09
CA GLY A 18 -7.21 -10.15 -6.21
C GLY A 18 -7.57 -8.85 -5.48
N ILE A 19 -6.58 -8.15 -4.91
CA ILE A 19 -6.72 -6.85 -4.28
C ILE A 19 -6.14 -5.79 -5.23
N LYS A 20 -6.92 -4.75 -5.51
CA LYS A 20 -6.48 -3.59 -6.29
C LYS A 20 -6.02 -2.50 -5.35
N VAL A 21 -4.75 -2.17 -5.43
CA VAL A 21 -4.13 -1.07 -4.71
C VAL A 21 -4.00 0.10 -5.66
N VAL A 22 -4.46 1.26 -5.22
CA VAL A 22 -4.40 2.51 -5.98
C VAL A 22 -3.51 3.47 -5.21
N TYR A 23 -2.54 4.07 -5.91
CA TYR A 23 -1.62 5.03 -5.32
C TYR A 23 -1.24 6.12 -6.31
N GLU A 24 -0.86 7.28 -5.79
CA GLU A 24 -0.40 8.41 -6.58
C GLU A 24 0.99 8.11 -7.18
N PRO A 25 1.29 8.54 -8.41
CA PRO A 25 2.56 8.24 -9.09
C PRO A 25 3.78 8.77 -8.33
N GLU A 26 3.64 9.85 -7.55
CA GLU A 26 4.71 10.39 -6.70
C GLU A 26 5.15 9.42 -5.59
N LEU A 27 4.29 8.44 -5.24
CA LEU A 27 4.58 7.40 -4.25
C LEU A 27 5.22 6.16 -4.88
N GLU A 28 5.34 6.08 -6.21
CA GLU A 28 5.89 4.92 -6.90
C GLU A 28 7.30 4.59 -6.41
N ASP A 29 8.18 5.58 -6.26
CA ASP A 29 9.56 5.39 -5.78
C ASP A 29 9.63 4.87 -4.33
N TYR A 30 8.64 5.20 -3.51
CA TYR A 30 8.56 4.74 -2.12
C TYR A 30 7.89 3.37 -2.00
N LEU A 31 6.96 3.07 -2.89
CA LEU A 31 6.21 1.82 -2.93
C LEU A 31 6.86 0.76 -3.81
N ASN A 32 7.92 1.10 -4.55
CA ASN A 32 8.67 0.15 -5.35
C ASN A 32 9.27 -0.95 -4.47
N GLY A 33 8.80 -2.19 -4.65
CA GLY A 33 9.17 -3.32 -3.80
C GLY A 33 8.51 -3.31 -2.42
N ALA A 34 7.45 -2.52 -2.20
CA ALA A 34 6.68 -2.55 -0.97
C ALA A 34 5.76 -3.77 -0.89
N VAL A 35 5.69 -4.35 0.30
CA VAL A 35 4.85 -5.50 0.62
C VAL A 35 3.76 -5.05 1.59
N ILE A 36 2.50 -5.32 1.23
CA ILE A 36 1.36 -5.04 2.11
C ILE A 36 1.01 -6.33 2.84
N ASN A 37 1.24 -6.35 4.15
CA ASN A 37 0.91 -7.44 5.05
C ASN A 37 -0.30 -7.08 5.92
N TYR A 38 -1.09 -8.06 6.34
CA TYR A 38 -2.13 -7.86 7.34
C TYR A 38 -1.75 -8.53 8.65
N SER A 39 -1.70 -7.76 9.73
CA SER A 39 -1.51 -8.28 11.09
C SER A 39 -2.85 -8.39 11.79
N ASP A 40 -3.16 -9.57 12.33
CA ASP A 40 -4.33 -9.82 13.18
C ASP A 40 -3.96 -9.95 14.67
N ARG A 41 -2.81 -9.41 15.07
CA ARG A 41 -2.41 -9.40 16.47
C ARG A 41 -3.28 -8.42 17.26
N TRP A 42 -3.62 -8.77 18.51
CA TRP A 42 -4.43 -7.93 19.40
C TRP A 42 -3.88 -6.49 19.48
N PHE A 43 -2.57 -6.34 19.61
CA PHE A 43 -1.87 -5.07 19.45
C PHE A 43 -1.33 -4.99 18.03
N ASN A 44 -1.63 -3.89 17.32
CA ASN A 44 -1.31 -3.67 15.89
C ASN A 44 -2.10 -4.57 14.92
N LYS A 45 -3.43 -4.61 15.10
CA LYS A 45 -4.33 -5.14 14.09
C LYS A 45 -4.48 -4.15 12.95
N GLY A 46 -4.16 -4.54 11.72
CA GLY A 46 -4.28 -3.68 10.55
C GLY A 46 -3.35 -4.05 9.40
N PHE A 47 -3.42 -3.25 8.33
CA PHE A 47 -2.50 -3.33 7.21
C PHE A 47 -1.17 -2.66 7.56
N ILE A 48 -0.09 -3.37 7.28
CA ILE A 48 1.29 -2.94 7.47
C ILE A 48 1.92 -2.88 6.08
N ILE A 49 2.48 -1.74 5.73
CA ILE A 49 3.22 -1.56 4.47
C ILE A 49 4.70 -1.61 4.83
N GLU A 50 5.40 -2.60 4.31
CA GLU A 50 6.84 -2.76 4.45
C GLU A 50 7.48 -2.41 3.12
N ALA A 51 8.07 -1.23 3.00
CA ALA A 51 8.84 -0.85 1.82
C ALA A 51 10.33 -0.90 2.13
N SER A 52 11.13 -1.35 1.16
CA SER A 52 12.60 -1.42 1.31
C SER A 52 13.24 -0.05 1.60
N ASN A 53 12.54 1.05 1.26
CA ASN A 53 12.96 2.43 1.45
C ASN A 53 12.39 3.08 2.74
N LEU A 54 11.57 2.36 3.52
CA LEU A 54 11.10 2.84 4.83
C LEU A 54 12.15 2.45 5.87
N SER A 55 13.02 3.40 6.21
CA SER A 55 14.01 3.25 7.27
C SER A 55 13.37 2.71 8.56
N SER A 56 13.84 1.54 9.01
CA SER A 56 13.64 1.05 10.37
C SER A 56 14.32 2.01 11.34
N CYS A 57 13.55 2.88 12.02
CA CYS A 57 14.03 3.62 13.19
C CYS A 57 14.17 2.70 14.40
#